data_AF-A0A7C1WTL4-F1
#
_entry.id   AF-A0A7C1WTL4-F1
#
_cell.length_a   1.000
_cell.length_b   1.000
_cell.length_c   1.000
_cell.angle_alpha   90.00
_cell.angle_beta   90.00
_cell.angle_gamma   90.00
#
_symmetry.space_group_name_H-M   'P 1'
#
loop_
_entity.id
_entity.type
_entity.pdbx_description
1 polymer ?
#
loop_
_entity_poly.entity_id
_entity_poly.type
_entity_poly.pdbx_seq_one_letter_code
_entity_poly.pdbx_strand_id
1 'polypeptide(L)'
;MQDDVSFPFDGYEQVLDEITRAAGARCGMKILDLGVGTGNLAARFAALGCDIWGIDFSAEMLVKAIEKLPQAVLVQADLLSDWPTELDHRFDRIVVAYVLHEFDLSTKVKLLQGLTERHLAAQGRIVVGDIAFPTSGARDQARRKCADL
;
A
#
# COMPACT_ATOMS: atom_id res chain seq x y z
N MET A 1 -21.37 16.57 3.32
CA MET A 1 -20.63 16.56 4.59
C MET A 1 -19.19 16.39 4.20
N GLN A 2 -18.38 17.41 4.44
CA GLN A 2 -16.95 17.36 4.16
C GLN A 2 -16.36 16.69 5.39
N ASP A 3 -16.04 15.41 5.29
CA ASP A 3 -15.44 14.68 6.40
C ASP A 3 -14.13 15.40 6.74
N ASP A 4 -14.02 15.77 8.01
CA ASP A 4 -12.89 16.46 8.60
C ASP A 4 -11.74 15.45 8.65
N VAL A 5 -11.09 15.25 7.51
CA VAL A 5 -9.94 14.37 7.41
C VAL A 5 -8.84 15.05 8.21
N SER A 6 -8.62 14.53 9.41
CA SER A 6 -7.57 14.94 10.33
C SER A 6 -6.39 13.99 10.22
N PHE A 7 -5.25 14.42 10.77
CA PHE A 7 -4.05 13.59 10.89
C PHE A 7 -4.41 12.16 11.32
N PRO A 8 -3.92 11.12 10.62
CA PRO A 8 -2.83 11.13 9.65
C PRO A 8 -3.24 11.25 8.17
N PHE A 9 -4.52 11.49 7.86
CA PHE A 9 -5.03 11.37 6.49
C PHE A 9 -5.15 12.72 5.76
N ASP A 10 -4.67 13.83 6.33
CA ASP A 10 -4.61 15.12 5.65
C ASP A 10 -3.91 14.98 4.29
N GLY A 11 -4.58 15.40 3.21
CA GLY A 11 -4.05 15.27 1.85
C GLY A 11 -4.02 13.84 1.31
N TYR A 12 -4.76 12.89 1.91
CA TYR A 12 -4.83 11.49 1.50
C TYR A 12 -4.95 11.29 -0.02
N GLU A 13 -5.92 11.96 -0.66
CA GLU A 13 -6.11 11.85 -2.11
C GLU A 13 -4.89 12.33 -2.91
N GLN A 14 -4.21 13.38 -2.45
CA GLN A 14 -2.99 13.91 -3.09
C GLN A 14 -1.83 12.91 -2.97
N VAL A 15 -1.73 12.21 -1.84
CA VAL A 15 -0.75 11.13 -1.67
C VAL A 15 -1.06 9.98 -2.62
N LEU A 16 -2.32 9.56 -2.76
CA LEU A 16 -2.70 8.50 -3.70
C LEU A 16 -2.43 8.89 -5.16
N ASP A 17 -2.72 10.13 -5.53
CA ASP A 17 -2.40 10.71 -6.84
C ASP A 17 -0.89 10.66 -7.11
N GLU A 18 -0.09 11.09 -6.13
CA GLU A 18 1.36 11.13 -6.24
C GLU A 18 1.97 9.72 -6.31
N ILE A 19 1.49 8.76 -5.53
CA ILE A 19 1.90 7.35 -5.64
C ILE A 19 1.60 6.84 -7.05
N THR A 20 0.40 7.11 -7.56
CA THR A 20 -0.01 6.68 -8.91
C THR A 20 0.90 7.28 -9.99
N ARG A 21 1.19 8.57 -9.89
CA ARG A 21 2.10 9.29 -10.78
C ARG A 21 3.54 8.76 -10.70
N ALA A 22 4.06 8.59 -9.49
CA ALA A 22 5.41 8.11 -9.23
C ALA A 22 5.58 6.64 -9.64
N ALA A 23 4.52 5.83 -9.57
CA ALA A 23 4.53 4.47 -10.09
C ALA A 23 4.70 4.49 -11.61
N GLY A 24 4.09 5.44 -12.33
CA GLY A 24 4.20 5.47 -13.80
C GLY A 24 3.72 4.16 -14.42
N ALA A 25 2.61 3.64 -13.89
CA ALA A 25 1.96 2.43 -14.37
C ALA A 25 1.31 2.66 -15.73
N ARG A 26 1.12 1.59 -16.49
CA ARG A 26 0.51 1.59 -17.82
C ARG A 26 -0.42 0.38 -17.94
N CYS A 27 -1.40 0.48 -18.83
CA CYS A 27 -2.31 -0.62 -19.15
C CYS A 27 -1.55 -1.94 -19.36
N GLY A 28 -2.07 -3.03 -18.78
CA GLY A 28 -1.49 -4.38 -18.82
C GLY A 28 -0.34 -4.62 -17.84
N MET A 29 0.08 -3.63 -17.04
CA MET A 29 1.04 -3.86 -15.96
C MET A 29 0.40 -4.59 -14.78
N LYS A 30 1.20 -5.43 -14.12
CA LYS A 30 0.81 -6.12 -12.89
C LYS A 30 1.19 -5.28 -11.68
N ILE A 31 0.21 -4.98 -10.83
CA ILE A 31 0.37 -4.14 -9.65
C ILE A 31 0.07 -4.97 -8.41
N LEU A 32 0.95 -4.89 -7.42
CA LEU A 32 0.71 -5.41 -6.09
C LEU A 32 0.51 -4.24 -5.11
N ASP A 33 -0.65 -4.18 -4.47
CA ASP A 33 -0.97 -3.21 -3.42
C ASP A 33 -0.85 -3.87 -2.03
N LEU A 34 0.13 -3.44 -1.25
CA LEU A 34 0.37 -3.96 0.10
C LEU A 34 -0.42 -3.12 1.11
N GLY A 35 -1.36 -3.77 1.80
CA GLY A 35 -2.39 -3.11 2.60
C GLY A 35 -3.41 -2.40 1.70
N VAL A 36 -4.03 -3.16 0.79
CA VAL A 36 -4.98 -2.66 -0.20
C VAL A 36 -6.19 -1.97 0.44
N GLY A 37 -6.50 -2.28 1.70
CA GLY A 37 -7.58 -1.68 2.46
C GLY A 37 -8.91 -1.82 1.73
N THR A 38 -9.64 -0.70 1.57
CA THR A 38 -10.89 -0.68 0.80
C THR A 38 -10.69 -0.46 -0.71
N GLY A 39 -9.45 -0.59 -1.21
CA GLY A 39 -9.13 -0.57 -2.64
C GLY A 39 -9.00 0.81 -3.28
N ASN A 40 -8.88 1.91 -2.51
CA ASN A 40 -8.84 3.26 -3.08
C ASN A 40 -7.62 3.51 -3.99
N LEU A 41 -6.43 3.06 -3.59
CA LEU A 41 -5.22 3.19 -4.39
C LEU A 41 -5.27 2.23 -5.60
N ALA A 42 -5.50 0.95 -5.33
CA ALA A 42 -5.70 -0.07 -6.36
C ALA A 42 -6.72 0.33 -7.46
N ALA A 43 -7.83 0.98 -7.11
CA ALA A 43 -8.84 1.44 -8.08
C ALA A 43 -8.27 2.43 -9.11
N ARG A 44 -7.30 3.26 -8.72
CA ARG A 44 -6.64 4.20 -9.63
C ARG A 44 -5.81 3.47 -10.67
N PHE A 45 -5.13 2.39 -10.27
CA PHE A 45 -4.38 1.54 -11.20
C PHE A 45 -5.30 0.67 -12.07
N ALA A 46 -6.39 0.15 -11.52
CA ALA A 46 -7.40 -0.58 -12.29
C ALA A 46 -8.01 0.31 -13.39
N ALA A 47 -8.28 1.58 -13.10
CA ALA A 47 -8.76 2.55 -14.08
C ALA A 47 -7.75 2.83 -15.21
N LEU A 48 -6.46 2.59 -15.00
CA LEU A 48 -5.43 2.64 -16.05
C LEU A 48 -5.34 1.35 -16.88
N GLY A 49 -6.19 0.35 -16.60
CA GLY A 49 -6.18 -0.95 -17.25
C GLY A 49 -5.07 -1.88 -16.73
N CYS A 50 -4.60 -1.68 -15.49
CA CYS A 50 -3.63 -2.57 -14.87
C CYS A 50 -4.31 -3.79 -14.22
N ASP A 51 -3.59 -4.90 -14.14
CA ASP A 51 -4.01 -6.09 -13.41
C ASP A 51 -3.60 -5.95 -11.95
N ILE A 52 -4.55 -6.14 -11.03
CA ILE A 52 -4.37 -5.82 -9.61
C ILE A 52 -4.33 -7.08 -8.76
N TRP A 53 -3.30 -7.14 -7.91
CA TRP A 53 -3.23 -7.99 -6.74
C TRP A 53 -3.20 -7.10 -5.50
N GLY A 54 -3.93 -7.49 -4.46
CA GLY A 54 -3.99 -6.74 -3.21
C GLY A 54 -3.92 -7.65 -2.00
N ILE A 55 -3.20 -7.21 -0.97
CA ILE A 55 -3.07 -7.93 0.31
C ILE A 55 -3.58 -7.03 1.42
N ASP A 56 -4.41 -7.56 2.31
CA ASP A 56 -4.76 -6.89 3.57
C ASP A 56 -5.01 -7.92 4.67
N PHE A 57 -4.71 -7.60 5.93
CA PHE A 57 -5.00 -8.53 7.03
C PHE A 57 -6.50 -8.52 7.40
N SER A 58 -7.21 -7.44 7.08
CA SER A 58 -8.61 -7.23 7.43
C SER A 58 -9.56 -7.78 6.37
N ALA A 59 -10.24 -8.88 6.70
CA ALA A 59 -11.31 -9.42 5.86
C ALA A 59 -12.42 -8.39 5.58
N GLU A 60 -12.76 -7.53 6.55
CA GLU A 60 -13.80 -6.51 6.38
C GLU A 60 -13.43 -5.47 5.31
N MET A 61 -12.16 -5.07 5.27
CA MET A 61 -11.67 -4.13 4.27
C MET A 61 -11.68 -4.76 2.88
N LEU A 62 -11.29 -6.04 2.79
CA LEU A 62 -11.31 -6.78 1.53
C LEU A 62 -12.72 -6.95 0.96
N VAL A 63 -13.74 -7.14 1.79
CA VAL A 63 -15.14 -7.17 1.32
C VAL A 63 -15.49 -5.88 0.57
N LYS A 64 -15.12 -4.71 1.13
CA LYS A 64 -15.35 -3.40 0.48
C LYS A 64 -14.47 -3.22 -0.76
N ALA A 65 -13.25 -3.75 -0.74
CA ALA A 65 -12.35 -3.68 -1.90
C ALA A 65 -12.88 -4.50 -3.09
N ILE A 66 -13.42 -5.69 -2.85
CA ILE A 66 -14.00 -6.56 -3.89
C ILE A 66 -15.13 -5.84 -4.64
N GLU A 67 -15.98 -5.08 -3.94
CA GLU A 67 -17.05 -4.30 -4.57
C GLU A 67 -16.51 -3.26 -5.57
N LYS A 68 -15.36 -2.63 -5.27
CA LYS A 68 -14.71 -1.64 -6.16
C LYS A 68 -13.83 -2.29 -7.23
N LEU A 69 -13.28 -3.47 -6.93
CA LEU A 69 -12.25 -4.14 -7.71
C LEU A 69 -12.69 -5.58 -8.05
N PRO A 70 -13.80 -5.79 -8.77
CA PRO A 70 -14.35 -7.13 -8.99
C PRO A 70 -13.45 -8.05 -9.82
N GLN A 71 -12.42 -7.50 -10.48
CA GLN A 71 -11.44 -8.24 -11.30
C GLN A 71 -10.08 -8.41 -10.61
N ALA A 72 -9.89 -7.84 -9.42
CA ALA A 72 -8.62 -7.95 -8.70
C ALA A 72 -8.49 -9.28 -7.96
N VAL A 73 -7.26 -9.74 -7.81
CA VAL A 73 -6.92 -10.86 -6.93
C VAL A 73 -6.65 -10.30 -5.54
N LEU A 74 -7.59 -10.49 -4.62
CA LEU A 74 -7.51 -9.95 -3.26
C LEU A 74 -7.30 -11.07 -2.26
N VAL A 75 -6.26 -10.94 -1.43
CA VAL A 75 -5.79 -11.97 -0.52
C VAL A 75 -5.79 -11.45 0.91
N GLN A 76 -6.39 -12.22 1.82
CA GLN A 76 -6.27 -11.95 3.24
C GLN A 76 -4.97 -12.55 3.78
N ALA A 77 -4.01 -11.71 4.16
CA ALA A 77 -2.76 -12.16 4.77
C ALA A 77 -2.08 -11.05 5.58
N ASP A 78 -1.21 -11.44 6.51
CA ASP A 78 -0.25 -10.54 7.15
C ASP A 78 0.95 -10.34 6.20
N LEU A 79 1.42 -9.10 6.06
CA LEU A 79 2.58 -8.80 5.21
C LEU A 79 3.86 -9.48 5.68
N LEU A 80 3.94 -9.87 6.95
CA LEU A 80 5.09 -10.54 7.56
C LEU A 80 4.95 -12.07 7.59
N SER A 81 3.81 -12.62 7.16
CA SER A 81 3.63 -14.07 7.03
C SER A 81 4.01 -14.56 5.65
N ASP A 82 4.07 -15.89 5.48
CA ASP A 82 4.13 -16.48 4.15
C ASP A 82 2.87 -16.12 3.36
N TRP A 83 3.06 -15.79 2.08
CA TRP A 83 1.98 -15.42 1.19
C TRP A 83 1.51 -16.62 0.36
N PRO A 84 0.20 -16.71 0.08
CA PRO A 84 -0.32 -17.80 -0.73
C PRO A 84 0.15 -17.72 -2.18
N THR A 85 0.10 -18.84 -2.88
CA THR A 85 0.70 -19.03 -4.22
C THR A 85 0.12 -18.12 -5.30
N GLU A 86 -1.06 -17.57 -5.08
CA GLU A 86 -1.74 -16.58 -5.91
C GLU A 86 -0.94 -15.28 -6.05
N LEU A 87 0.00 -15.05 -5.12
CA LEU A 87 0.92 -13.91 -5.12
C LEU A 87 2.34 -14.29 -5.55
N ASP A 88 2.58 -15.54 -5.95
CA ASP A 88 3.87 -16.02 -6.47
C ASP A 88 4.09 -15.53 -7.92
N HIS A 89 4.17 -14.21 -8.04
CA HIS A 89 4.31 -13.47 -9.26
C HIS A 89 5.34 -12.36 -9.10
N ARG A 90 5.96 -12.00 -10.22
CA ARG A 90 6.72 -10.76 -10.32
C ARG A 90 5.82 -9.65 -10.84
N PHE A 91 5.81 -8.53 -10.12
CA PHE A 91 4.99 -7.37 -10.37
C PHE A 91 5.81 -6.24 -10.98
N ASP A 92 5.20 -5.52 -11.91
CA ASP A 92 5.78 -4.33 -12.50
C ASP A 92 5.83 -3.19 -11.48
N ARG A 93 4.79 -3.08 -10.64
CA ARG A 93 4.77 -2.11 -9.54
C ARG A 93 4.34 -2.79 -8.25
N ILE A 94 5.02 -2.43 -7.18
CA ILE A 94 4.57 -2.72 -5.82
C ILE A 94 4.31 -1.38 -5.17
N VAL A 95 3.10 -1.18 -4.68
CA VAL A 95 2.70 0.09 -4.07
C VAL A 95 2.30 -0.14 -2.62
N VAL A 96 2.59 0.84 -1.78
CA VAL A 96 2.28 0.82 -0.35
C VAL A 96 1.82 2.20 0.05
N ALA A 97 0.61 2.32 0.61
CA ALA A 97 0.06 3.57 1.10
C ALA A 97 -0.39 3.43 2.55
N TYR A 98 0.22 4.18 3.48
CA TYR A 98 -0.18 4.20 4.89
C TYR A 98 -0.14 2.82 5.59
N VAL A 99 0.93 2.05 5.37
CA VAL A 99 1.10 0.73 6.02
C VAL A 99 2.44 0.62 6.74
N LEU A 100 3.53 1.08 6.13
CA LEU A 100 4.86 0.82 6.67
C LEU A 100 5.08 1.53 8.01
N HIS A 101 4.31 2.54 8.39
CA HIS A 101 4.43 3.24 9.67
C HIS A 101 4.13 2.35 10.89
N GLU A 102 3.44 1.23 10.69
CA GLU A 102 3.18 0.22 11.72
C GLU A 102 4.43 -0.56 12.11
N PHE A 103 5.43 -0.64 11.21
CA PHE A 103 6.62 -1.45 11.40
C PHE A 103 7.83 -0.64 11.88
N ASP A 104 8.74 -1.29 12.59
CA ASP A 104 10.07 -0.75 12.87
C ASP A 104 10.95 -0.73 11.61
N LEU A 105 12.03 0.06 11.64
CA LEU A 105 12.92 0.23 10.47
C LEU A 105 13.51 -1.10 9.97
N SER A 106 13.90 -2.00 10.87
CA SER A 106 14.50 -3.28 10.48
C SER A 106 13.50 -4.18 9.76
N THR A 107 12.24 -4.17 10.23
CA THR A 107 11.12 -4.88 9.61
C THR A 107 10.79 -4.30 8.23
N LYS A 108 10.75 -2.97 8.08
CA LYS A 108 10.57 -2.31 6.78
C LYS A 108 11.65 -2.72 5.76
N VAL A 109 12.91 -2.69 6.18
CA VAL A 109 14.05 -3.05 5.31
C VAL A 109 13.94 -4.50 4.86
N LYS A 110 13.67 -5.44 5.78
CA LYS A 110 13.50 -6.86 5.46
C LYS A 110 12.36 -7.11 4.47
N LEU A 111 11.20 -6.47 4.71
CA LEU A 111 10.04 -6.56 3.83
C LEU A 111 10.41 -6.08 2.42
N LEU A 112 10.97 -4.88 2.28
CA LEU A 112 11.35 -4.30 0.98
C LEU A 112 12.42 -5.12 0.23
N GLN A 113 13.38 -5.70 0.96
CA GLN A 113 14.37 -6.61 0.38
C GLN A 113 13.72 -7.88 -0.16
N GLY A 114 12.87 -8.54 0.65
CA GLY A 114 12.15 -9.75 0.21
C GLY A 114 11.26 -9.50 -1.01
N LEU A 115 10.57 -8.36 -1.05
CA LEU A 115 9.79 -7.92 -2.21
C LEU A 115 10.67 -7.77 -3.45
N THR A 116 11.83 -7.13 -3.32
CA THR A 116 12.76 -6.93 -4.44
C THR A 116 13.28 -8.26 -4.99
N GLU A 117 13.60 -9.21 -4.11
CA GLU A 117 14.15 -10.51 -4.50
C GLU A 117 13.11 -11.42 -5.17
N ARG A 118 11.90 -11.49 -4.59
CA ARG A 118 10.89 -12.49 -4.94
C ARG A 118 9.81 -11.96 -5.87
N HIS A 119 9.31 -10.75 -5.59
CA HIS A 119 8.07 -10.24 -6.17
C HIS A 119 8.25 -9.06 -7.12
N LEU A 120 9.42 -8.43 -7.18
CA LEU A 120 9.64 -7.32 -8.10
C LEU A 120 10.14 -7.84 -9.46
N ALA A 121 9.54 -7.34 -10.55
CA ALA A 121 10.07 -7.57 -11.89
C ALA A 121 11.42 -6.86 -12.07
N ALA A 122 12.21 -7.28 -13.06
CA ALA A 122 13.56 -6.73 -13.29
C ALA A 122 13.61 -5.21 -13.54
N GLN A 123 12.54 -4.65 -14.11
CA GLN A 123 12.35 -3.20 -14.30
C GLN A 123 11.23 -2.65 -13.42
N GLY A 124 10.90 -3.39 -12.36
CA GLY A 124 9.83 -3.04 -11.46
C GLY A 124 10.19 -1.85 -10.58
N ARG A 125 9.16 -1.23 -9.99
CA ARG A 125 9.32 -0.13 -9.04
C ARG A 125 8.50 -0.38 -7.79
N ILE A 126 9.10 -0.15 -6.63
CA ILE A 126 8.38 -0.04 -5.36
C ILE A 126 8.12 1.44 -5.10
N VAL A 127 6.86 1.81 -4.82
CA VAL A 127 6.47 3.18 -4.46
C VAL A 127 5.79 3.16 -3.11
N VAL A 128 6.29 3.98 -2.20
CA VAL A 128 5.78 4.08 -0.83
C VAL A 128 5.30 5.51 -0.60
N GLY A 129 4.03 5.67 -0.23
CA GLY A 129 3.52 6.89 0.36
C GLY A 129 3.11 6.62 1.81
N ASP A 130 3.68 7.36 2.74
CA ASP A 130 3.47 7.10 4.16
C ASP A 130 3.70 8.35 5.00
N ILE A 131 3.36 8.28 6.29
CA ILE A 131 3.55 9.34 7.26
C ILE A 131 5.06 9.52 7.51
N ALA A 132 5.58 10.67 7.11
CA ALA A 132 6.96 11.07 7.35
C ALA A 132 7.04 12.28 8.29
N PHE A 133 8.12 12.33 9.05
CA PHE A 133 8.42 13.46 9.93
C PHE A 133 9.79 14.02 9.57
N PRO A 134 9.99 15.35 9.67
CA PRO A 134 11.27 15.98 9.32
C PRO A 134 12.41 15.54 10.24
N THR A 135 12.09 15.10 11.46
CA THR A 135 13.06 14.58 12.43
C THR A 135 12.46 13.43 13.25
N SER A 136 13.34 12.60 13.82
CA SER A 136 12.94 11.59 14.81
C SER A 136 12.26 12.23 16.03
N GLY A 137 12.74 13.41 16.47
CA GLY A 137 12.13 14.16 17.57
C GLY A 137 10.68 14.58 17.29
N ALA A 138 10.39 15.04 16.06
CA ALA A 138 9.03 15.39 15.64
C ALA A 138 8.10 14.15 15.60
N ARG A 139 8.61 13.02 15.10
CA ARG A 139 7.88 11.74 15.12
C ARG A 139 7.56 11.29 16.54
N ASP A 140 8.54 11.32 17.44
CA ASP A 140 8.37 10.85 18.81
C ASP A 140 7.41 11.77 19.58
N GLN A 141 7.42 13.07 19.30
CA GLN A 141 6.44 14.02 19.85
C GLN A 141 5.02 13.74 19.34
N ALA A 142 4.85 13.47 18.04
CA ALA A 142 3.56 13.11 17.46
C ALA A 142 3.02 11.79 18.04
N ARG A 143 3.88 10.77 18.17
CA ARG A 143 3.52 9.49 18.80
C ARG A 143 3.01 9.66 20.23
N ARG A 144 3.67 10.50 21.05
CA ARG A 144 3.21 10.78 22.42
C ARG A 144 1.83 11.44 22.43
N LYS A 145 1.62 12.46 21.59
CA LYS A 145 0.34 13.17 21.50
C LYS A 145 -0.83 12.28 21.05
N CYS A 146 -0.60 11.30 20.17
CA CYS A 146 -1.63 10.36 19.73
C CYS A 146 -1.79 9.15 20.65
N ALA A 147 -0.79 8.80 21.45
CA ALA A 147 -0.90 7.72 22.45
C ALA A 147 -1.68 8.14 23.71
N ASP A 148 -1.88 9.45 23.90
CA ASP A 148 -2.64 10.05 25.01
C ASP A 148 -4.13 10.31 24.66
N LEU A 149 -4.62 9.78 23.53
CA LEU A 149 -6.04 9.76 23.11
C LEU A 149 -6.60 8.34 23.20
#